data_AF-F8VRH5-F1
#
_entry.id   AF-F8VRH5-F1
#
_cell.length_a   1.000
_cell.length_b   1.000
_cell.length_c   1.000
_cell.angle_alpha   90.00
_cell.angle_beta   90.00
_cell.angle_gamma   90.00
#
_symmetry.space_group_name_H-M   'P 1'
#
loop_
_entity.id
_entity.type
_entity.pdbx_description
1 polymer ?
#
loop_
_entity_poly.entity_id
_entity_poly.type
_entity_poly.pdbx_seq_one_letter_code
_entity_poly.pdbx_strand_id
1 'polypeptide(L)'
;FPLDPKRRKEWVRLVRRKNFVPGKHTFLCSKHFEASCFDLTGQTRRLKMDAVPTIFDFCTHIKSMVTYDLFLRGVGCFLLLFLF
;
A
#
# COMPACT_ATOMS: atom_id res chain seq x y z
N PHE A 1 -1.81 3.47 8.91
CA PHE A 1 -1.42 2.10 9.32
C PHE A 1 -2.33 1.61 10.45
N PRO A 2 -2.53 0.29 10.63
CA PRO A 2 -3.37 -0.25 11.71
C PRO A 2 -2.92 0.19 13.10
N LEU A 3 -3.87 0.33 14.02
CA LEU A 3 -3.59 0.58 15.44
C LEU A 3 -3.03 -0.66 16.13
N ASP A 4 -3.51 -1.85 15.74
CA ASP A 4 -2.99 -3.11 16.25
C ASP A 4 -1.49 -3.26 15.96
N PRO A 5 -0.64 -3.42 16.99
CA PRO A 5 0.81 -3.53 16.80
C PRO A 5 1.22 -4.73 15.95
N LYS A 6 0.50 -5.86 16.03
CA LYS A 6 0.83 -7.06 15.25
C LYS A 6 0.59 -6.82 13.76
N ARG A 7 -0.58 -6.30 13.40
CA ARG A 7 -0.91 -5.93 12.00
C ARG A 7 -0.01 -4.82 11.49
N ARG A 8 0.31 -3.81 12.31
CA ARG A 8 1.23 -2.74 11.93
C ARG A 8 2.61 -3.29 11.56
N LYS A 9 3.17 -4.19 12.38
CA LYS A 9 4.46 -4.85 12.09
C LYS A 9 4.41 -5.62 10.77
N GLU A 10 3.31 -6.33 10.52
CA GLU A 10 3.12 -7.09 9.28
C GLU A 10 3.07 -6.18 8.06
N TRP A 11 2.29 -5.10 8.11
CA TRP A 11 2.24 -4.13 7.01
C TRP A 11 3.60 -3.50 6.72
N VAL A 12 4.36 -3.16 7.76
CA VAL A 12 5.73 -2.60 7.60
C VAL A 12 6.66 -3.60 6.91
N ARG A 13 6.57 -4.88 7.29
CA ARG A 13 7.32 -5.97 6.65
C ARG A 13 6.96 -6.10 5.17
N LEU A 14 5.67 -6.07 4.86
CA LEU A 14 5.15 -6.24 3.50
C LEU A 14 5.48 -5.06 2.57
N VAL A 15 5.58 -3.85 3.10
CA VAL A 15 6.01 -2.66 2.34
C VAL A 15 7.48 -2.76 1.88
N ARG A 16 8.29 -3.62 2.49
CA ARG A 16 9.69 -3.91 2.10
C ARG A 16 10.59 -2.68 1.94
N ARG A 17 10.30 -1.61 2.68
CA ARG A 17 11.10 -0.37 2.66
C ARG A 17 12.09 -0.39 3.82
N LYS A 18 13.39 -0.27 3.51
CA LYS A 18 14.46 -0.22 4.51
C LYS A 18 14.27 0.99 5.44
N ASN A 19 14.46 0.79 6.75
CA ASN A 19 14.36 1.82 7.79
C ASN A 19 13.04 2.59 7.79
N PHE A 20 11.94 1.96 7.39
CA PHE A 20 10.63 2.59 7.36
C PHE A 20 9.87 2.41 8.67
N VAL A 21 9.46 3.53 9.27
CA VAL A 21 8.59 3.57 10.44
C VAL A 21 7.34 4.37 10.08
N PRO A 22 6.14 3.77 10.10
CA PRO A 22 4.93 4.48 9.74
C PRO A 22 4.56 5.47 10.85
N GLY A 23 4.39 6.74 10.48
CA GLY A 23 3.87 7.79 11.36
C GLY A 23 2.33 7.83 11.37
N LYS A 24 1.78 8.78 12.13
CA LYS A 24 0.33 9.00 12.26
C LYS A 24 -0.35 9.26 10.92
N HIS A 25 0.34 9.94 10.01
CA HIS A 25 -0.17 10.33 8.69
C HIS A 25 0.37 9.44 7.56
N THR A 26 0.72 8.20 7.87
CA THR A 26 1.20 7.24 6.88
C THR A 26 0.09 6.26 6.51
N PHE A 27 -0.16 6.11 5.22
CA PHE A 27 -1.25 5.33 4.66
C PHE A 27 -0.78 4.50 3.47
N LEU A 28 -1.56 3.47 3.13
CA LEU A 28 -1.43 2.73 1.87
C LEU A 28 -2.69 2.97 1.06
N CYS A 29 -2.52 3.16 -0.25
CA CYS A 29 -3.65 3.27 -1.18
C CYS A 29 -4.43 1.95 -1.25
N SER A 30 -5.72 2.02 -1.58
CA SER A 30 -6.60 0.85 -1.70
C SER A 30 -6.11 -0.19 -2.72
N LYS A 31 -5.36 0.23 -3.76
CA LYS A 31 -4.76 -0.66 -4.76
C LYS A 31 -3.79 -1.70 -4.20
N HIS A 32 -3.29 -1.50 -2.98
CA HIS A 32 -2.38 -2.44 -2.33
C HIS A 32 -3.10 -3.62 -1.66
N PHE A 33 -4.44 -3.61 -1.66
CA PHE A 33 -5.28 -4.62 -1.02
C PHE A 33 -6.15 -5.30 -2.06
N GLU A 34 -6.33 -6.61 -1.89
CA GLU A 34 -7.33 -7.35 -2.66
C GLU A 34 -8.74 -6.84 -2.38
N ALA A 35 -9.63 -6.98 -3.36
CA ALA A 35 -11.04 -6.60 -3.22
C ALA A 35 -11.72 -7.32 -2.03
N SER A 36 -11.29 -8.55 -1.73
CA SER A 36 -11.75 -9.39 -0.61
C SER A 36 -11.45 -8.81 0.77
N CYS A 37 -10.44 -7.95 0.88
CA CYS A 37 -10.02 -7.29 2.13
C CYS A 37 -10.91 -6.09 2.49
N PHE A 38 -11.82 -5.68 1.61
CA PHE A 38 -12.74 -4.58 1.87
C PHE A 38 -14.05 -5.10 2.45
N ASP A 39 -14.51 -4.42 3.49
CA ASP A 39 -15.87 -4.51 3.97
C ASP A 39 -16.75 -3.57 3.15
N LEU A 40 -17.74 -4.15 2.48
CA LEU A 40 -18.70 -3.47 1.61
C LEU A 40 -20.13 -3.51 2.19
N THR A 41 -20.32 -4.06 3.39
CA THR A 41 -21.64 -4.25 4.00
C THR A 41 -22.21 -2.94 4.55
N GLY A 42 -21.37 -1.93 4.80
CA GLY A 42 -21.79 -0.61 5.30
C GLY A 42 -21.92 0.46 4.21
N GLN A 43 -22.32 1.67 4.63
CA GLN A 43 -22.38 2.86 3.77
C GLN A 43 -20.99 3.34 3.29
N THR A 44 -19.92 2.90 3.94
CA THR A 44 -18.54 3.30 3.61
C THR A 44 -17.69 2.07 3.36
N ARG A 45 -16.89 2.09 2.29
CA ARG A 45 -15.89 1.07 2.01
C ARG A 45 -14.72 1.17 2.98
N ARG A 46 -14.51 0.15 3.81
CA ARG A 46 -13.44 0.11 4.82
C ARG A 46 -12.58 -1.15 4.63
N LEU A 47 -11.35 -1.13 5.13
CA LEU A 47 -10.56 -2.36 5.24
C LEU A 47 -11.04 -3.18 6.44
N LYS A 48 -11.12 -4.50 6.25
CA LYS A 48 -11.37 -5.44 7.35
C LYS A 48 -10.23 -5.37 8.38
N MET A 49 -10.52 -5.80 9.61
CA MET A 49 -9.52 -5.75 10.70
C MET A 49 -8.32 -6.66 10.47
N ASP A 50 -8.50 -7.74 9.71
CA ASP A 50 -7.49 -8.72 9.34
C ASP A 50 -6.80 -8.42 8.00
N ALA A 51 -7.21 -7.35 7.31
CA ALA A 51 -6.68 -6.99 6.00
C ALA A 51 -5.15 -6.77 6.03
N VAL A 52 -4.46 -7.35 5.05
CA VAL A 52 -3.04 -7.18 4.82
C VAL A 52 -2.80 -6.73 3.37
N PRO A 53 -1.85 -5.82 3.11
CA PRO A 53 -1.55 -5.42 1.75
C PRO A 53 -0.77 -6.54 1.06
N THR A 54 -1.32 -7.15 0.02
CA THR A 54 -0.68 -8.24 -0.74
C THR A 54 -0.13 -7.77 -2.09
N ILE A 55 -0.61 -6.62 -2.58
CA ILE A 55 -0.33 -6.13 -3.93
C ILE A 55 0.74 -5.04 -3.87
N PHE A 56 1.94 -5.36 -4.38
CA PHE A 56 3.04 -4.42 -4.49
C PHE A 56 3.81 -4.62 -5.79
N ASP A 57 3.95 -3.55 -6.56
CA ASP A 57 4.80 -3.51 -7.75
C ASP A 57 6.22 -3.14 -7.33
N PHE A 58 6.95 -4.12 -6.80
CA PHE A 58 8.39 -3.96 -6.58
C PHE A 58 9.07 -4.12 -7.94
N CYS A 59 9.38 -3.02 -8.63
CA CYS A 59 10.24 -3.09 -9.82
C CYS A 59 11.59 -3.70 -9.42
N THR A 60 11.75 -5.00 -9.60
CA THR A 60 13.03 -5.67 -9.53
C THR A 60 13.81 -5.19 -10.75
N HIS A 61 14.88 -4.44 -10.53
CA HIS A 61 15.82 -4.05 -11.58
C HIS A 61 16.48 -5.32 -12.19
N ILE A 62 15.76 -6.04 -13.03
CA ILE A 62 16.32 -7.03 -13.94
C ILE A 62 16.47 -6.28 -15.27
N LYS A 63 17.71 -5.94 -15.62
CA LYS A 63 18.04 -5.27 -16.88
C LYS A 63 17.76 -6.23 -18.05
N SER A 64 16.66 -6.05 -18.75
CA SER A 64 16.57 -6.42 -20.18
C SER A 64 15.43 -5.64 -20.83
N MET A 65 15.85 -4.61 -21.58
CA MET A 65 15.16 -3.86 -22.62
C MET A 65 13.92 -4.58 -23.19
N VAL A 66 12.71 -4.21 -22.77
CA VAL A 66 11.49 -4.13 -23.62
C VAL A 66 10.46 -3.22 -22.92
N THR A 67 10.21 -2.07 -23.55
CA THR A 67 9.01 -1.20 -23.52
C THR A 67 8.24 -1.06 -22.20
N TYR A 68 8.43 0.06 -21.50
CA TYR A 68 7.38 1.03 -21.12
C TYR A 68 8.11 2.30 -20.64
N ASP A 69 8.84 2.92 -21.56
CA ASP A 69 9.13 4.34 -21.43
C ASP A 69 7.78 5.06 -21.62
N LEU A 70 7.29 5.66 -20.53
CA LEU A 70 6.23 6.67 -20.37
C LEU A 70 5.38 6.42 -19.11
N PHE A 71 6.02 6.37 -17.95
CA PHE A 71 5.53 7.17 -16.82
C PHE A 71 6.71 7.75 -16.04
N LEU A 72 7.42 8.61 -16.77
CA LEU A 72 8.04 9.85 -16.32
C LEU A 72 7.94 10.12 -14.81
N ARG A 73 9.11 10.31 -14.21
CA ARG A 73 9.41 11.42 -13.29
C ARG A 73 8.45 11.60 -12.11
N GLY A 74 8.95 11.25 -10.92
CA GLY A 74 8.73 12.12 -9.77
C GLY A 74 7.36 12.08 -9.13
N VAL A 75 6.84 10.89 -8.82
CA VAL A 75 5.82 10.76 -7.78
C VAL A 75 6.35 9.82 -6.72
N GLY A 76 6.98 10.40 -5.70
CA GLY A 76 6.92 9.79 -4.40
C GLY A 76 5.45 9.50 -4.14
N CYS A 77 5.06 8.23 -4.03
CA CYS A 77 3.71 7.82 -3.67
C CYS A 77 3.45 8.08 -2.16
N PHE A 78 3.92 9.22 -1.67
CA PHE A 78 3.52 9.86 -0.43
C PHE A 78 2.43 10.86 -0.80
N LEU A 79 1.26 10.67 -0.19
CA LEU A 79 0.09 11.55 -0.30
C LEU A 79 -0.47 11.71 -1.71
N LEU A 80 -1.54 10.98 -1.98
CA LEU A 80 -2.89 11.56 -2.09
C LEU A 80 -3.82 10.45 -2.58
N LEU A 81 -4.80 10.12 -1.75
CA LEU A 81 -6.20 10.29 -2.13
C LEU A 81 -7.04 10.10 -0.87
N PHE A 82 -7.71 11.19 -0.53
CA PHE A 82 -8.85 11.29 0.36
C PHE A 82 -9.74 10.05 0.30
N LEU A 83 -10.24 9.63 1.45
CA LEU A 83 -11.67 9.45 1.69
C LEU A 83 -11.88 9.48 3.21
N PHE A 84 -11.76 10.68 3.78
CA PHE A 84 -12.72 11.30 4.69
C PHE A 84 -12.59 12.81 4.51
#